data_AF-A0A099KLT6-F1
#
_entry.id   AF-A0A099KLT6-F1
#
_cell.length_a   1.000
_cell.length_b   1.000
_cell.length_c   1.000
_cell.angle_alpha   90.00
_cell.angle_beta   90.00
_cell.angle_gamma   90.00
#
_symmetry.space_group_name_H-M   'P 1'
#
loop_
_entity.id
_entity.type
_entity.pdbx_description
1 polymer ?
#
loop_
_entity_poly.entity_id
_entity_poly.type
_entity_poly.pdbx_seq_one_letter_code
_entity_poly.pdbx_strand_id
1 'polypeptide(L)'
;MILVFSTASMAENSENISVGFGLDHGFLGGKYAINRDKNKYYAALGVLSYSSESGIGLGYGLGWERLIFESNHSAGLFLGTVAATLKSESAITYYGMSANYNYYFSGYSNSSFVLGASVYSGVTSEDVYDKNTSGLLIKIAYQW
;
A
#
# COMPACT_ATOMS: atom_id res chain seq x y z
N MET A 1 -17.76 26.73 10.49
CA MET A 1 -17.92 25.90 9.28
C MET A 1 -17.76 24.45 9.70
N ILE A 2 -18.86 23.73 9.89
CA ILE A 2 -18.87 22.33 10.32
C ILE A 2 -19.01 21.48 9.06
N LEU A 3 -17.96 20.73 8.70
CA LEU A 3 -18.00 19.71 7.66
C LEU A 3 -18.60 18.45 8.29
N VAL A 4 -19.91 18.26 8.09
CA VAL A 4 -20.59 17.00 8.40
C VAL A 4 -20.27 16.04 7.26
N PHE A 5 -19.36 15.08 7.49
CA PHE A 5 -19.20 13.94 6.61
C PHE A 5 -20.45 13.06 6.74
N SER A 6 -21.32 13.08 5.73
CA SER A 6 -22.41 12.12 5.63
C SER A 6 -21.82 10.74 5.38
N THR A 7 -21.92 9.84 6.36
CA THR A 7 -21.67 8.41 6.18
C THR A 7 -22.79 7.84 5.32
N ALA A 8 -22.59 7.83 4.00
CA ALA A 8 -23.41 7.01 3.13
C ALA A 8 -23.18 5.56 3.53
N SER A 9 -24.18 4.97 4.19
CA SER A 9 -24.29 3.53 4.39
C SER A 9 -24.39 2.87 3.02
N MET A 10 -23.26 2.44 2.45
CA MET A 10 -23.22 1.57 1.29
C MET A 10 -22.94 0.16 1.79
N ALA A 11 -24.01 -0.51 2.26
CA ALA A 11 -23.99 -1.93 2.57
C ALA A 11 -24.05 -2.74 1.27
N GLU A 12 -22.96 -2.75 0.53
CA GLU A 12 -22.57 -3.76 -0.44
C GLU A 12 -21.04 -3.80 -0.35
N ASN A 13 -20.39 -4.98 -0.35
CA ASN A 13 -18.92 -5.12 -0.24
C ASN A 13 -18.20 -4.61 -1.51
N SER A 14 -18.60 -3.46 -2.02
CA SER A 14 -18.10 -2.76 -3.20
C SER A 14 -16.86 -1.92 -2.89
N GLU A 15 -16.57 -1.69 -1.60
CA GLU A 15 -15.43 -0.91 -1.14
C GLU A 15 -14.80 -1.57 0.08
N ASN A 16 -13.50 -1.35 0.27
CA ASN A 16 -12.79 -1.73 1.48
C ASN A 16 -11.85 -0.62 1.92
N ILE A 17 -11.71 -0.47 3.23
CA ILE A 17 -10.63 0.32 3.83
C ILE A 17 -9.74 -0.64 4.60
N SER A 18 -8.43 -0.45 4.53
CA SER A 18 -7.50 -1.21 5.37
C SER A 18 -6.41 -0.31 5.91
N VAL A 19 -5.88 -0.69 7.06
CA VAL A 19 -4.69 -0.07 7.65
C VAL A 19 -3.65 -1.14 7.95
N GLY A 20 -2.39 -0.78 7.83
CA GLY A 20 -1.33 -1.74 8.10
C GLY A 20 0.04 -1.28 7.68
N PHE A 21 0.93 -2.25 7.68
CA PHE A 21 2.30 -2.16 7.22
C PHE A 21 2.44 -2.90 5.88
N GLY A 22 2.88 -2.22 4.84
CA GLY A 22 3.15 -2.78 3.51
C GLY A 22 3.26 -1.72 2.41
N LEU A 23 3.84 -2.06 1.26
CA LEU A 23 3.97 -1.11 0.15
C LEU A 23 2.61 -0.61 -0.35
N ASP A 24 1.62 -1.50 -0.42
CA ASP A 24 0.24 -1.17 -0.79
C ASP A 24 -0.54 -0.40 0.30
N HIS A 25 0.13 0.03 1.37
CA HIS A 25 -0.40 0.89 2.43
C HIS A 25 0.45 2.17 2.61
N GLY A 26 1.34 2.49 1.66
CA GLY A 26 2.28 3.60 1.81
C GLY A 26 3.29 3.36 2.93
N PHE A 27 3.71 2.11 3.08
CA PHE A 27 4.47 1.59 4.22
C PHE A 27 3.61 1.47 5.47
N LEU A 28 3.63 2.40 6.43
CA LEU A 28 2.70 2.39 7.57
C LEU A 28 1.55 3.35 7.31
N GLY A 29 0.38 2.84 6.93
CA GLY A 29 -0.72 3.70 6.51
C GLY A 29 -2.01 2.99 6.15
N GLY A 30 -2.79 3.67 5.30
CA GLY A 30 -4.11 3.27 4.88
C GLY A 30 -4.18 2.95 3.40
N LYS A 31 -5.11 2.06 3.05
CA LYS A 31 -5.51 1.72 1.69
C LYS A 31 -7.02 1.84 1.57
N TYR A 32 -7.48 2.51 0.52
CA TYR A 32 -8.89 2.54 0.13
C TYR A 32 -9.04 1.83 -1.21
N ALA A 33 -9.96 0.88 -1.29
CA ALA A 33 -10.16 0.02 -2.44
C ALA A 33 -11.61 0.03 -2.92
N ILE A 34 -11.78 -0.04 -4.23
CA ILE A 34 -13.06 -0.26 -4.92
C ILE A 34 -13.02 -1.66 -5.52
N ASN A 35 -13.98 -2.48 -5.12
CA ASN A 35 -14.14 -3.88 -5.50
C ASN A 35 -15.01 -3.98 -6.76
N ARG A 36 -14.51 -4.69 -7.78
CA ARG A 36 -15.20 -4.99 -9.03
C ARG A 36 -15.01 -6.46 -9.36
N ASP A 37 -16.02 -7.26 -9.04
CA ASP A 37 -16.00 -8.72 -9.15
C ASP A 37 -14.79 -9.33 -8.42
N LYS A 38 -13.85 -9.91 -9.17
CA LYS A 38 -12.61 -10.50 -8.67
C LYS A 38 -11.46 -9.51 -8.54
N ASN A 39 -11.68 -8.22 -8.84
CA ASN A 39 -10.64 -7.20 -8.86
C ASN A 39 -10.86 -6.14 -7.77
N LYS A 40 -9.77 -5.56 -7.29
CA LYS A 40 -9.73 -4.37 -6.45
C LYS A 40 -8.83 -3.36 -7.07
N TYR A 41 -9.29 -2.12 -7.17
CA TYR A 41 -8.49 -0.98 -7.54
C TYR A 41 -8.36 -0.10 -6.31
N TYR A 42 -7.15 0.32 -5.97
CA TYR A 42 -6.93 0.97 -4.70
C TYR A 42 -5.95 2.12 -4.78
N ALA A 43 -6.08 3.03 -3.81
CA ALA A 43 -5.12 4.08 -3.50
C ALA A 43 -4.59 3.86 -2.08
N ALA A 44 -3.32 4.20 -1.88
CA ALA A 44 -2.64 4.05 -0.60
C ALA A 44 -1.93 5.35 -0.19
N LEU A 45 -1.91 5.61 1.11
CA LEU A 45 -1.18 6.72 1.73
C LEU A 45 -0.70 6.31 3.12
N GLY A 46 0.54 6.62 3.44
CA GLY A 46 1.15 6.27 4.72
C GLY A 46 2.46 7.01 4.99
N VAL A 47 3.09 6.63 6.10
CA VAL A 47 4.43 7.09 6.50
C VAL A 47 5.45 6.08 6.00
N LEU A 48 6.29 6.53 5.06
CA LEU A 48 7.36 5.73 4.45
C LEU A 48 8.66 5.78 5.25
N SER A 49 8.99 6.95 5.80
CA SER A 49 10.19 7.15 6.59
C SER A 49 9.99 8.25 7.61
N TYR A 50 10.79 8.23 8.67
CA TYR A 50 10.86 9.30 9.65
C TYR A 50 12.30 9.50 10.10
N SER A 51 12.75 10.75 10.16
CA SER A 51 13.98 11.11 10.85
C SER A 51 13.80 12.43 11.60
N SER A 52 14.63 12.66 12.63
CA SER A 52 14.62 13.91 13.40
C SER A 52 15.07 15.12 12.58
N GLU A 53 15.82 14.91 11.50
CA GLU A 53 16.41 15.97 10.67
C GLU A 53 15.52 16.29 9.45
N SER A 54 15.07 15.25 8.75
CA SER A 54 14.29 15.36 7.50
C SER A 54 12.77 15.31 7.70
N GLY A 55 12.30 15.01 8.91
CA GLY A 55 10.88 14.86 9.22
C GLY A 55 10.24 13.59 8.64
N ILE A 56 8.93 13.68 8.35
CA ILE A 56 8.11 12.56 7.85
C ILE A 56 8.20 12.49 6.32
N GLY A 57 8.64 11.34 5.81
CA GLY A 57 8.49 10.97 4.41
C GLY A 57 7.18 10.23 4.18
N LEU A 58 6.41 10.66 3.19
CA LEU A 58 5.12 10.06 2.86
C LEU A 58 5.26 8.99 1.78
N GLY A 59 4.60 7.86 2.00
CA GLY A 59 4.44 6.82 1.00
C GLY A 59 3.05 6.89 0.39
N TYR A 60 2.93 6.80 -0.93
CA TYR A 60 1.64 6.80 -1.61
C TYR A 60 1.72 6.08 -2.97
N GLY A 61 0.56 5.71 -3.49
CA GLY A 61 0.47 5.12 -4.82
C GLY A 61 -0.91 4.58 -5.14
N LEU A 62 -1.00 3.99 -6.33
CA LEU A 62 -2.18 3.33 -6.86
C LEU A 62 -1.86 1.87 -7.12
N GLY A 63 -2.86 1.01 -7.03
CA GLY A 63 -2.67 -0.38 -7.35
C GLY A 63 -3.93 -1.09 -7.78
N TRP A 64 -3.70 -2.31 -8.23
CA TRP A 64 -4.72 -3.26 -8.64
C TRP A 64 -4.36 -4.62 -8.08
N GLU A 65 -5.33 -5.31 -7.49
CA GLU A 65 -5.18 -6.71 -7.10
C GLU A 65 -6.38 -7.53 -7.57
N ARG A 66 -6.13 -8.82 -7.82
CA ARG A 66 -7.11 -9.76 -8.32
C ARG A 66 -7.07 -11.04 -7.50
N LEU A 67 -8.25 -11.59 -7.24
CA LEU A 67 -8.42 -12.91 -6.66
C LEU A 67 -7.88 -14.00 -7.61
N ILE A 68 -6.91 -14.80 -7.14
CA ILE A 68 -6.21 -15.81 -7.95
C ILE A 68 -6.51 -17.25 -7.53
N PHE A 69 -6.68 -17.51 -6.22
CA PHE A 69 -7.00 -18.84 -5.69
C PHE A 69 -8.06 -18.73 -4.60
N GLU A 70 -9.06 -19.61 -4.67
CA GLU A 70 -10.16 -19.68 -3.71
C GLU A 70 -10.78 -18.29 -3.47
N SER A 71 -11.34 -18.05 -2.28
CA SER A 71 -11.88 -16.75 -1.87
C SER A 71 -10.89 -15.90 -1.07
N ASN A 72 -9.66 -16.38 -0.85
CA ASN A 72 -8.76 -15.83 0.19
C ASN A 72 -7.39 -15.39 -0.34
N HIS A 73 -7.05 -15.63 -1.61
CA HIS A 73 -5.73 -15.32 -2.15
C HIS A 73 -5.83 -14.30 -3.29
N SER A 74 -5.09 -13.20 -3.20
CA SER A 74 -4.94 -12.23 -4.29
C SER A 74 -3.50 -12.07 -4.72
N ALA A 75 -3.34 -11.65 -5.97
CA ALA A 75 -2.09 -11.08 -6.47
C ALA A 75 -2.38 -9.78 -7.22
N GLY A 76 -1.41 -8.87 -7.21
CA GLY A 76 -1.63 -7.53 -7.75
C GLY A 76 -0.35 -6.77 -8.05
N LEU A 77 -0.52 -5.59 -8.62
CA LEU A 77 0.52 -4.63 -8.91
C LEU A 77 0.25 -3.33 -8.16
N PHE A 78 1.32 -2.67 -7.71
CA PHE A 78 1.29 -1.34 -7.12
C PHE A 78 2.28 -0.45 -7.85
N LEU A 79 1.92 0.81 -8.03
CA LEU A 79 2.73 1.88 -8.62
C LEU A 79 2.75 3.06 -7.66
N GLY A 80 3.94 3.49 -7.25
CA GLY A 80 4.08 4.56 -6.27
C GLY A 80 5.46 4.59 -5.62
N THR A 81 5.51 5.08 -4.39
CA THR A 81 6.73 5.07 -3.58
C THR A 81 7.01 3.64 -3.07
N VAL A 82 8.19 3.09 -3.37
CA VAL A 82 8.53 1.69 -3.01
C VAL A 82 9.62 1.57 -1.96
N ALA A 83 10.41 2.61 -1.74
CA ALA A 83 11.43 2.65 -0.70
C ALA A 83 11.80 4.09 -0.35
N ALA A 84 12.37 4.27 0.83
CA ALA A 84 13.10 5.48 1.18
C ALA A 84 14.44 5.13 1.82
N THR A 85 15.44 5.97 1.60
CA THR A 85 16.73 5.88 2.29
C THR A 85 16.97 7.19 3.04
N LEU A 86 17.31 7.06 4.32
CA LEU A 86 17.74 8.17 5.16
C LEU A 86 19.26 8.19 5.18
N LYS A 87 19.87 9.33 4.81
CA LYS A 87 21.31 9.49 4.98
C LYS A 87 21.61 10.96 5.24
N SER A 88 22.33 11.20 6.34
CA SER A 88 22.52 12.54 6.90
C SER A 88 21.14 13.21 7.06
N GLU A 89 20.97 14.40 6.50
CA GLU A 89 19.80 15.27 6.71
C GLU A 89 18.69 15.12 5.65
N SER A 90 18.83 14.20 4.68
CA SER A 90 17.91 14.09 3.54
C SER A 90 17.25 12.72 3.44
N ALA A 91 15.94 12.73 3.19
CA ALA A 91 15.15 11.53 2.89
C ALA A 91 14.96 11.42 1.38
N ILE A 92 15.48 10.32 0.80
CA ILE A 92 15.37 10.07 -0.62
C ILE A 92 14.29 9.04 -0.86
N THR A 93 13.35 9.39 -1.72
CA THR A 93 12.22 8.55 -2.07
C THR A 93 12.48 7.88 -3.41
N TYR A 94 12.20 6.58 -3.48
CA TYR A 94 12.26 5.80 -4.71
C TYR A 94 10.85 5.54 -5.21
N TYR A 95 10.63 5.81 -6.49
CA TYR A 95 9.37 5.59 -7.18
C TYR A 95 9.49 4.38 -8.10
N GLY A 96 8.47 3.53 -8.11
CA GLY A 96 8.55 2.29 -8.85
C GLY A 96 7.28 1.47 -8.81
N MET A 97 7.48 0.16 -8.95
CA MET A 97 6.40 -0.81 -8.96
C MET A 97 6.67 -1.97 -8.01
N SER A 98 5.61 -2.60 -7.53
CA SER A 98 5.70 -3.87 -6.82
C SER A 98 4.67 -4.88 -7.31
N ALA A 99 5.06 -6.16 -7.31
CA ALA A 99 4.15 -7.27 -7.43
C ALA A 99 3.84 -7.81 -6.03
N ASN A 100 2.55 -7.92 -5.72
CA ASN A 100 2.05 -8.19 -4.39
C ASN A 100 1.29 -9.51 -4.39
N TYR A 101 1.41 -10.26 -3.31
CA TYR A 101 0.56 -11.40 -2.98
C TYR A 101 -0.03 -11.17 -1.60
N ASN A 102 -1.33 -11.44 -1.44
CA ASN A 102 -2.05 -11.29 -0.17
C ASN A 102 -2.89 -12.52 0.14
N TYR A 103 -2.91 -12.89 1.42
CA TYR A 103 -3.80 -13.87 2.00
C TYR A 103 -4.74 -13.19 3.01
N TYR A 104 -6.05 -13.39 2.83
CA TYR A 104 -7.12 -12.84 3.66
C TYR A 104 -7.70 -13.97 4.52
N PHE A 105 -7.56 -13.87 5.84
CA PHE A 105 -7.96 -14.94 6.77
C PHE A 105 -9.47 -15.21 6.79
N SER A 106 -10.28 -14.23 6.37
CA SER A 106 -11.74 -14.25 6.46
C SER A 106 -12.43 -14.03 5.10
N GLY A 107 -11.65 -14.06 4.00
CA GLY A 107 -12.13 -13.83 2.65
C GLY A 107 -11.78 -12.44 2.09
N TYR A 108 -11.64 -12.39 0.77
CA TYR A 108 -11.10 -11.26 0.01
C TYR A 108 -11.84 -9.95 0.25
N SER A 109 -13.17 -9.95 0.24
CA SER A 109 -13.98 -8.73 0.36
C SER A 109 -14.53 -8.49 1.78
N ASN A 110 -14.18 -9.35 2.73
CA ASN A 110 -14.68 -9.28 4.10
C ASN A 110 -13.69 -8.54 5.01
N SER A 111 -14.17 -8.14 6.18
CA SER A 111 -13.29 -7.67 7.24
C SER A 111 -12.35 -8.80 7.68
N SER A 112 -11.06 -8.57 7.56
CA SER A 112 -10.07 -9.64 7.63
C SER A 112 -8.69 -9.13 8.01
N PHE A 113 -7.97 -9.95 8.77
CA PHE A 113 -6.53 -9.84 8.86
C PHE A 113 -5.90 -10.26 7.53
N VAL A 114 -4.86 -9.53 7.11
CA VAL A 114 -4.20 -9.73 5.82
C VAL A 114 -2.71 -9.90 6.03
N LEU A 115 -2.17 -11.02 5.55
CA LEU A 115 -0.73 -11.27 5.49
C LEU A 115 -0.31 -11.28 4.02
N GLY A 116 0.77 -10.62 3.68
CA GLY A 116 1.22 -10.55 2.29
C GLY A 116 2.72 -10.45 2.12
N ALA A 117 3.15 -10.53 0.88
CA ALA A 117 4.53 -10.29 0.48
C ALA A 117 4.54 -9.49 -0.82
N SER A 118 5.52 -8.61 -0.94
CA SER A 118 5.74 -7.76 -2.11
C SER A 118 7.17 -7.90 -2.58
N VAL A 119 7.37 -8.05 -3.88
CA VAL A 119 8.65 -7.81 -4.52
C VAL A 119 8.58 -6.50 -5.27
N TYR A 120 9.58 -5.65 -5.12
CA TYR A 120 9.55 -4.30 -5.67
C TYR A 120 10.83 -3.92 -6.40
N SER A 121 10.70 -2.97 -7.30
CA SER A 121 11.81 -2.24 -7.90
C SER A 121 11.42 -0.78 -8.11
N GLY A 122 12.36 0.12 -7.89
CA GLY A 122 12.14 1.55 -8.08
C GLY A 122 13.41 2.30 -8.40
N VAL A 123 13.23 3.56 -8.79
CA VAL A 123 14.31 4.45 -9.19
C VAL A 123 14.20 5.79 -8.45
N THR A 124 15.33 6.48 -8.35
CA THR A 124 15.39 7.85 -7.86
C THR A 124 16.14 8.74 -8.85
N SER A 125 15.76 10.02 -8.89
CA SER A 125 16.43 11.04 -9.69
C SER A 125 17.57 11.74 -8.94
N GLU A 126 17.78 11.38 -7.66
CA GLU A 126 18.84 11.95 -6.83
C GLU A 126 20.21 11.36 -7.22
N ASP A 127 21.08 12.19 -7.79
CA ASP A 127 22.38 11.76 -8.38
C ASP A 127 23.41 11.26 -7.36
N VAL A 128 23.14 11.38 -6.06
CA VAL A 128 24.08 11.05 -4.98
C VAL A 128 24.06 9.55 -4.62
N TYR A 129 23.17 8.75 -5.22
CA TYR A 129 22.88 7.37 -4.80
C TYR A 129 22.78 6.36 -5.94
N ASP A 130 22.73 5.08 -5.56
CA ASP A 130 22.31 4.02 -6.46
C ASP A 130 20.93 4.37 -7.02
N LYS A 131 20.89 4.69 -8.32
CA LYS A 131 19.69 5.18 -9.00
C LYS A 131 18.52 4.19 -8.97
N ASN A 132 18.79 2.94 -8.62
CA ASN A 132 17.84 1.83 -8.62
C ASN A 132 17.83 1.15 -7.26
N THR A 133 16.66 0.67 -6.86
CA THR A 133 16.46 -0.18 -5.67
C THR A 133 15.56 -1.36 -6.03
N SER A 134 15.73 -2.48 -5.32
CA SER A 134 14.84 -3.63 -5.41
C SER A 134 14.88 -4.43 -4.11
N GLY A 135 13.78 -5.09 -3.78
CA GLY A 135 13.73 -5.90 -2.56
C GLY A 135 12.45 -6.68 -2.38
N LEU A 136 12.33 -7.26 -1.18
CA LEU A 136 11.17 -7.97 -0.70
C LEU A 136 10.65 -7.29 0.58
N LEU A 137 9.33 -7.18 0.71
CA LEU A 137 8.68 -6.67 1.91
C LEU A 137 7.55 -7.61 2.34
N ILE A 138 7.47 -7.91 3.64
CA ILE A 138 6.32 -8.58 4.23
C ILE A 138 5.30 -7.55 4.66
N LYS A 139 4.03 -7.84 4.39
CA LYS A 139 2.89 -6.99 4.72
C LYS A 139 2.07 -7.61 5.83
N ILE A 140 1.60 -6.77 6.75
CA ILE A 140 0.60 -7.11 7.76
C ILE A 140 -0.43 -5.99 7.81
N ALA A 141 -1.71 -6.29 7.62
CA ALA A 141 -2.77 -5.30 7.65
C ALA A 141 -4.08 -5.87 8.22
N TYR A 142 -4.99 -4.98 8.55
CA TYR A 142 -6.39 -5.32 8.79
C TYR A 142 -7.27 -4.54 7.82
N GLN A 143 -8.16 -5.26 7.15
CA GLN A 143 -9.15 -4.73 6.23
C GLN A 143 -10.53 -4.78 6.88
N TRP A 144 -11.32 -3.74 6.62
CA TRP A 144 -12.76 -3.70 6.90
C TRP A 144 -13.53 -3.88 5.61
#